data_AF-A0A972HXG0-F1
#
_entry.id   AF-A0A972HXG0-F1
#
_cell.length_a   1.000
_cell.length_b   1.000
_cell.length_c   1.000
_cell.angle_alpha   90.00
_cell.angle_beta   90.00
_cell.angle_gamma   90.00
#
_symmetry.space_group_name_H-M   'P 1'
#
loop_
_entity.id
_entity.type
_entity.pdbx_description
1 polymer ?
#
loop_
_entity_poly.entity_id
_entity_poly.type
_entity_poly.pdbx_seq_one_letter_code
_entity_poly.pdbx_strand_id
1 'polypeptide(L)' 'MSKTISIRLNEEERAILDEIAQIYDCGISSMIKKLIFEKLEDDFDMQLISEYEDKKSKGELELYNHDEVWSKLDL' A
#
# COMPACT_ATOMS: atom_id res chain seq x y z
N MET A 1 -8.03 -15.49 16.49
CA MET A 1 -7.31 -14.85 17.61
C MET A 1 -7.04 -13.39 17.22
N SER A 2 -7.64 -12.42 17.91
CA SER A 2 -7.31 -11.00 17.70
C SER A 2 -6.00 -10.67 18.43
N LYS A 3 -5.07 -9.99 17.74
CA LYS A 3 -3.86 -9.42 18.35
C LYS A 3 -4.11 -7.94 18.66
N THR A 4 -3.70 -7.49 19.85
CA THR A 4 -3.84 -6.09 20.29
C THR A 4 -2.51 -5.38 20.15
N ILE A 5 -2.53 -4.15 19.63
CA ILE A 5 -1.38 -3.26 19.55
C ILE A 5 -1.67 -2.07 20.47
N SER A 6 -0.75 -1.77 21.38
CA SER A 6 -0.85 -0.62 22.29
C SER A 6 0.11 0.47 21.82
N ILE A 7 -0.45 1.63 21.47
CA ILE A 7 0.31 2.82 21.04
C ILE A 7 0.18 3.87 22.14
N ARG A 8 1.30 4.43 22.59
CA ARG A 8 1.31 5.52 23.56
C ARG A 8 1.21 6.83 22.78
N LEU A 9 0.25 7.67 23.19
CA LEU A 9 0.01 8.99 22.60
C LEU A 9 0.06 10.03 23.71
N ASN A 10 0.54 11.23 23.38
CA ASN A 10 0.31 12.40 24.21
C ASN A 10 -1.12 12.97 23.97
N GLU A 11 -1.51 14.00 24.73
CA GLU A 11 -2.86 14.57 24.63
C GLU A 11 -3.13 15.23 23.27
N GLU A 12 -2.12 15.91 22.70
CA GLU A 12 -2.23 16.58 21.40
C GLU A 12 -2.36 15.58 20.25
N GLU A 13 -1.50 14.55 20.22
CA GLU A 13 -1.55 13.46 19.23
C GLU A 13 -2.89 12.75 19.26
N ARG A 14 -3.46 12.54 20.45
CA ARG A 14 -4.77 11.91 20.59
C ARG A 14 -5.88 12.80 20.05
N ALA A 15 -5.87 14.10 20.37
CA ALA A 15 -6.87 15.04 19.87
C ALA A 15 -6.85 15.10 18.32
N ILE A 16 -5.65 15.16 17.73
CA ILE A 16 -5.48 15.16 16.27
C ILE A 16 -6.03 13.85 15.65
N LEU A 17 -5.70 12.70 16.23
CA LEU A 17 -6.20 11.40 15.73
C LEU A 17 -7.71 11.26 15.88
N ASP A 18 -8.30 11.81 16.94
CA ASP A 18 -9.76 11.83 17.13
C ASP A 18 -10.45 12.73 16.08
N GLU A 19 -9.91 13.91 15.78
CA GLU A 19 -10.43 14.79 14.73
C GLU A 19 -10.33 14.16 13.34
N ILE A 20 -9.18 13.55 13.01
CA ILE A 20 -9.00 12.86 11.73
C ILE A 20 -9.94 11.65 11.67
N ALA A 21 -10.13 10.91 12.75
CA ALA A 21 -11.03 9.75 12.79
C ALA A 21 -12.48 10.15 12.42
N GLN A 22 -12.91 11.33 12.87
CA GLN A 22 -14.22 11.90 12.50
C GLN A 22 -14.30 12.23 11.00
N ILE A 23 -13.24 12.77 10.41
CA ILE A 23 -13.20 13.06 8.96
C ILE A 23 -13.36 11.77 8.14
N TYR A 24 -12.73 10.68 8.58
CA TYR A 24 -12.77 9.38 7.91
C TYR A 24 -14.01 8.52 8.30
N ASP A 25 -14.91 9.07 9.12
CA ASP A 25 -16.10 8.39 9.66
C ASP A 25 -15.80 6.97 10.20
N CYS A 26 -14.67 6.82 10.89
CA CYS A 26 -14.24 5.53 11.42
C CYS A 26 -13.47 5.67 12.74
N GLY A 27 -13.38 4.61 13.54
CA GLY A 27 -12.61 4.65 14.79
C GLY A 27 -11.10 4.74 14.53
N ILE A 28 -10.35 5.34 15.46
CA ILE A 28 -8.88 5.50 15.39
C ILE A 28 -8.18 4.19 15.02
N SER A 29 -8.55 3.06 15.65
CA SER A 29 -7.92 1.77 15.34
C SER A 29 -8.15 1.29 13.91
N SER A 30 -9.29 1.64 13.30
CA SER A 30 -9.58 1.31 11.90
C SER A 30 -8.81 2.24 10.96
N MET A 31 -8.76 3.53 11.28
CA MET A 31 -7.96 4.51 10.52
C MET A 31 -6.47 4.14 10.53
N ILE A 32 -5.89 3.87 11.71
CA ILE A 32 -4.48 3.49 11.83
C ILE A 32 -4.17 2.24 11.01
N LYS A 33 -5.06 1.24 11.01
CA LYS A 33 -4.88 0.05 10.17
C LYS A 33 -4.86 0.40 8.69
N LYS A 34 -5.81 1.21 8.22
CA LYS A 34 -5.87 1.63 6.81
C LYS A 34 -4.57 2.35 6.41
N LEU A 35 -4.18 3.37 7.17
CA LEU A 35 -2.98 4.16 6.88
C LEU A 35 -1.70 3.31 6.86
N ILE A 36 -1.57 2.34 7.78
CA ILE A 36 -0.43 1.42 7.79
C ILE A 36 -0.40 0.57 6.52
N PHE A 37 -1.54 -0.01 6.12
CA PHE A 37 -1.58 -0.86 4.93
C PHE A 37 -1.40 -0.07 3.65
N GLU A 38 -2.03 1.11 3.52
CA GLU A 38 -1.85 2.02 2.38
C GLU A 38 -0.37 2.39 2.23
N LYS A 39 0.29 2.77 3.32
CA LYS A 39 1.72 3.10 3.28
C LYS A 39 2.59 1.90 2.89
N LEU A 40 2.29 0.71 3.40
CA LEU A 40 3.03 -0.50 3.05
C LEU A 40 2.82 -0.90 1.59
N GLU A 41 1.63 -0.70 1.04
CA GLU A 41 1.30 -0.90 -0.37
C GLU A 41 2.07 0.09 -1.24
N ASP A 42 2.03 1.39 -0.93
CA ASP A 42 2.78 2.42 -1.66
C ASP A 42 4.30 2.12 -1.68
N ASP A 43 4.86 1.75 -0.51
CA ASP A 43 6.28 1.42 -0.40
C ASP A 43 6.63 0.17 -1.23
N PHE A 44 5.73 -0.83 -1.30
CA PHE A 44 5.90 -2.03 -2.11
C PHE A 44 5.77 -1.75 -3.61
N ASP A 45 4.77 -1.00 -4.03
CA ASP A 45 4.54 -0.61 -5.42
C ASP A 45 5.73 0.21 -5.96
N MET A 46 6.26 1.12 -5.15
CA MET A 46 7.45 1.90 -5.51
C MET A 46 8.69 1.02 -5.71
N GLN A 47 8.86 -0.01 -4.88
CA GLN A 47 9.93 -0.99 -5.07
C GLN A 47 9.76 -1.76 -6.37
N LEU A 48 8.53 -2.25 -6.65
CA LEU A 48 8.23 -2.99 -7.86
C LEU A 48 8.48 -2.17 -9.13
N ILE A 49 8.08 -0.90 -9.13
CA ILE A 49 8.33 0.03 -10.23
C ILE A 49 9.84 0.22 -10.43
N SER A 50 10.58 0.46 -9.35
CA SER A 50 12.03 0.63 -9.40
C SER A 50 12.74 -0.60 -9.99
N GLU A 51 12.35 -1.81 -9.57
CA GLU A 51 12.88 -3.05 -10.14
C GLU A 51 12.56 -3.21 -11.63
N TYR A 52 11.34 -2.84 -12.03
CA TYR A 52 10.94 -2.86 -13.44
C TYR A 52 11.76 -1.86 -14.27
N GLU A 53 11.95 -0.64 -13.77
CA GLU A 53 12.75 0.39 -14.45
C GLU A 53 14.23 0.01 -14.58
N ASP A 54 14.81 -0.60 -13.53
CA ASP A 54 16.18 -1.10 -13.56
C ASP A 54 16.34 -2.22 -14.61
N LYS A 55 15.45 -3.22 -14.63
CA LYS A 55 15.44 -4.29 -15.65
C LYS A 55 15.23 -3.73 -17.06
N LYS A 56 14.38 -2.71 -17.21
CA LYS A 56 14.17 -2.00 -18.47
C LYS A 56 15.45 -1.35 -18.96
N SER A 57 16.17 -0.66 -18.07
CA SER A 57 17.41 0.05 -18.41
C SER A 57 18.52 -0.91 -18.85
N LYS A 58 18.54 -2.12 -18.29
CA LYS A 58 19.48 -3.20 -18.62
C LYS A 58 19.10 -3.98 -19.88
N GLY A 59 17.90 -3.76 -20.41
CA GLY A 59 17.37 -4.54 -21.55
C GLY A 59 17.01 -5.99 -21.20
N GLU A 60 16.82 -6.29 -19.91
CA GLU A 60 16.50 -7.63 -19.39
C GLU A 60 14.99 -7.91 -19.33
N LEU A 61 14.16 -6.96 -19.76
CA LEU A 61 12.71 -7.12 -19.79
C LEU A 61 12.27 -7.98 -20.98
N GLU A 62 11.58 -9.08 -20.66
CA GLU A 62 10.73 -9.76 -21.63
C GLU A 62 9.43 -8.96 -21.80
N LEU A 63 9.20 -8.48 -23.02
CA LEU A 63 7.98 -7.78 -23.39
C LEU A 63 7.12 -8.70 -24.26
N TYR A 64 5.83 -8.72 -23.97
CA TYR A 64 4.84 -9.46 -24.74
C TYR A 64 3.92 -8.47 -25.46
N ASN A 65 3.57 -8.78 -26.69
CA ASN A 65 2.53 -8.04 -27.41
C ASN A 65 1.13 -8.54 -27.00
N HIS A 66 0.10 -7.80 -27.42
CA HIS A 66 -1.29 -8.13 -27.04
C HIS A 66 -1.75 -9.53 -27.47
N ASP A 67 -1.35 -10.02 -28.65
CA ASP A 67 -1.70 -11.35 -29.16
C ASP A 67 -1.06 -12.46 -28.31
N GLU A 68 0.21 -12.27 -27.92
CA GLU A 68 0.94 -13.20 -27.05
C GLU A 68 0.35 -13.27 -25.64
N VAL A 69 -0.11 -12.14 -25.11
CA VAL A 69 -0.78 -12.08 -23.80
C VAL A 69 -2.13 -12.78 -23.85
N TRP A 70 -2.96 -12.53 -24.86
CA TRP A 70 -4.25 -13.20 -25.02
C TRP A 70 -4.11 -14.71 -25.16
N SER A 71 -3.18 -15.17 -25.99
CA SER A 71 -2.90 -16.61 -26.13
C SER A 71 -2.43 -17.26 -24.82
N LYS A 72 -1.71 -16.53 -23.95
CA LYS A 72 -1.26 -17.05 -22.65
C LYS A 72 -2.35 -17.04 -21.58
N LEU A 73 -3.27 -16.09 -21.65
CA LEU A 73 -4.38 -15.93 -20.71
C LEU A 73 -5.62 -16.74 -21.10
N ASP A 74 -5.60 -17.42 -22.25
CA ASP A 74 -6.71 -18.20 -22.81
C ASP A 74 -7.98 -17.34 -23.02
N LEU A 75 -7.76 -16.10 -23.51
CA LEU A 75 -8.77 -15.07 -23.78
C LEU A 75 -8.98 -14.84 -25.27
#